data_AF-A8NW01-F1
#
_entry.id   AF-A8NW01-F1
#
_cell.length_a   1.000
_cell.length_b   1.000
_cell.length_c   1.000
_cell.angle_alpha   90.00
_cell.angle_beta   90.00
_cell.angle_gamma   90.00
#
_symmetry.space_group_name_H-M   'P 1'
#
loop_
_entity.id
_entity.type
_entity.pdbx_description
1 polymer ?
#
loop_
_entity_poly.entity_id
_entity_poly.type
_entity_poly.pdbx_seq_one_letter_code
_entity_poly.pdbx_strand_id
1 'polypeptide(L)'
;MDREASVHIAPYHYPKNVYIRTDDPDLPTFYFVPLINPISLRGSKPKNMPLVSHEDSIFGPNGADEDTFSIPDFSLNYLHLDYNMNLKPVKTLTTKERKKSRFGKAFHLCREILRLGCVAK
;
A
#
# COMPACT_ATOMS: atom_id res chain seq x y z
N MET A 1 5.70 31.89 40.56
CA MET A 1 6.43 31.12 41.60
C MET A 1 6.66 29.73 41.02
N ASP A 2 7.51 29.65 40.00
CA ASP A 2 7.91 28.37 39.42
C ASP A 2 9.12 27.89 40.22
N ARG A 3 8.82 27.17 41.31
CA ARG A 3 9.85 26.47 42.07
C ARG A 3 10.19 25.21 41.29
N GLU A 4 11.34 25.23 40.62
CA GLU A 4 11.91 24.07 39.95
C GLU A 4 12.40 23.06 41.01
N ALA A 5 11.49 22.24 41.53
CA ALA A 5 11.90 20.94 42.04
C ALA A 5 12.19 20.08 40.82
N SER A 6 13.38 19.48 40.72
CA SER A 6 13.74 18.61 39.60
C SER A 6 12.76 17.43 39.51
N VAL A 7 11.77 17.54 38.61
CA VAL A 7 10.77 16.50 38.40
C VAL A 7 11.34 15.46 37.45
N HIS A 8 11.64 14.28 37.98
CA HIS A 8 12.00 13.13 37.14
C HIS A 8 10.73 12.44 36.66
N ILE A 9 10.43 12.59 35.38
CA ILE A 9 9.31 11.91 34.72
C ILE A 9 9.67 10.44 34.58
N ALA A 10 8.88 9.57 35.23
CA ALA A 10 8.99 8.13 35.05
C ALA A 10 8.39 7.72 33.68
N PRO A 11 8.89 6.64 33.06
CA PRO A 11 8.35 6.14 31.81
C PRO A 11 6.84 5.84 31.92
N TYR A 12 6.02 6.47 31.08
CA TYR A 12 4.56 6.32 31.12
C TYR A 12 4.06 4.99 30.55
N HIS A 13 4.81 4.38 29.63
CA HIS A 13 4.39 3.15 28.96
C HIS A 13 5.58 2.21 28.78
N TYR A 14 5.32 0.94 29.01
CA TYR A 14 6.21 -0.14 28.59
C TYR A 14 5.56 -0.88 27.40
N PRO A 15 6.38 -1.36 26.45
CA PRO A 15 5.85 -2.23 25.40
C PRO A 15 5.17 -3.44 26.05
N LYS A 16 4.05 -3.88 25.48
CA LYS A 16 3.34 -5.05 26.00
C LYS A 16 4.28 -6.25 25.98
N ASN A 17 4.42 -6.90 27.13
CA ASN A 17 5.17 -8.15 27.20
C ASN A 17 4.33 -9.26 26.55
N VAL A 18 4.75 -9.72 25.37
CA VAL A 18 4.11 -10.82 24.64
C VAL A 18 4.98 -12.08 24.70
N TYR A 19 5.84 -12.20 25.72
CA TYR A 19 6.65 -13.38 25.95
C TYR A 19 5.77 -14.55 26.41
N ILE A 20 5.80 -15.64 25.65
CA ILE A 20 5.08 -16.88 25.94
C ILE A 20 6.14 -17.90 26.36
N ARG A 21 6.05 -18.38 27.61
CA ARG A 21 6.91 -19.47 28.10
C ARG A 21 6.41 -20.79 27.54
N THR A 22 7.33 -21.65 27.14
CA THR A 22 7.04 -23.00 26.64
C THR A 22 6.99 -23.95 27.84
N ASP A 23 5.86 -24.62 28.03
CA ASP A 23 5.65 -25.55 29.15
C ASP A 23 6.11 -26.98 28.82
N ASP A 24 6.18 -27.34 27.53
CA ASP A 24 6.57 -28.69 27.06
C ASP A 24 8.03 -28.70 26.54
N PRO A 25 8.92 -29.56 27.09
CA PRO A 25 10.33 -29.61 26.71
C PRO A 25 10.59 -30.37 25.39
N ASP A 26 9.60 -31.10 24.86
CA ASP A 26 9.72 -31.89 23.63
C ASP A 26 9.47 -31.06 22.36
N LEU A 27 8.99 -29.81 22.49
CA LEU A 27 8.67 -28.92 21.37
C LEU A 27 9.88 -28.02 21.03
N PRO A 28 10.21 -27.80 19.74
CA PRO A 28 11.40 -27.02 19.37
C PRO A 28 11.27 -25.56 19.84
N THR A 29 12.38 -24.92 20.18
CA THR A 29 12.42 -23.58 20.81
C THR A 29 11.68 -22.49 20.02
N PHE A 30 11.66 -22.57 18.69
CA PHE A 30 10.95 -21.63 17.82
C PHE A 30 9.83 -22.35 17.08
N TYR A 31 8.64 -22.35 17.68
CA TYR A 31 7.42 -22.83 17.03
C TYR A 31 6.37 -21.72 16.97
N PHE A 32 5.49 -21.82 15.99
CA PHE A 32 4.36 -20.91 15.90
C PHE A 32 3.32 -21.30 16.94
N VAL A 33 3.10 -20.43 17.93
CA VAL A 33 2.10 -20.66 18.96
C VAL A 33 0.71 -20.63 18.29
N PRO A 34 -0.11 -21.68 18.41
CA PRO A 34 -1.42 -21.75 17.74
C PRO A 34 -2.38 -20.61 18.10
N LEU A 35 -2.18 -19.98 19.26
CA LEU A 35 -2.95 -18.84 19.74
C LEU A 35 -2.58 -17.52 19.04
N ILE A 36 -1.44 -17.45 18.36
CA ILE A 36 -1.02 -16.25 17.62
C ILE A 36 -1.75 -16.23 16.28
N ASN A 37 -2.18 -15.03 15.87
CA ASN A 37 -2.82 -14.83 14.58
C ASN A 37 -1.86 -15.24 13.43
N PRO A 38 -2.35 -15.98 12.42
CA PRO A 38 -1.51 -16.42 11.31
C PRO A 38 -0.92 -15.23 10.55
N ILE A 39 0.36 -15.31 10.21
CA ILE A 39 1.07 -14.23 9.53
C ILE A 39 0.80 -14.32 8.01
N SER A 40 0.36 -13.22 7.42
CA SER A 40 0.16 -13.14 5.96
C SER A 40 1.49 -12.95 5.23
N LEU A 41 1.71 -13.72 4.16
CA LEU A 41 2.89 -13.60 3.30
C LEU A 41 2.74 -12.41 2.32
N ARG A 42 3.11 -11.20 2.76
CA ARG A 42 3.06 -10.01 1.88
C ARG A 42 4.18 -10.06 0.83
N GLY A 43 3.81 -10.14 -0.45
CA GLY A 43 4.74 -9.97 -1.58
C GLY A 43 5.16 -11.25 -2.31
N SER A 44 4.50 -12.38 -2.10
CA SER A 44 4.76 -13.56 -2.94
C SER A 44 4.32 -13.30 -4.38
N LYS A 45 5.29 -13.09 -5.28
CA LYS A 45 5.05 -13.24 -6.72
C LYS A 45 4.82 -14.74 -6.98
N PRO A 46 3.84 -15.13 -7.82
CA PRO A 46 3.68 -16.53 -8.20
C PRO A 46 4.98 -17.03 -8.85
N LYS A 47 5.37 -18.28 -8.56
CA LYS A 47 6.66 -18.90 -8.95
C LYS A 47 6.90 -18.97 -10.48
N ASN A 48 5.95 -18.56 -11.29
CA ASN A 48 5.91 -18.78 -12.74
C ASN A 48 6.20 -17.49 -13.54
N MET A 49 6.73 -16.45 -12.90
CA MET A 49 7.00 -15.16 -13.55
C MET A 49 8.50 -15.05 -13.90
N PRO A 50 8.86 -14.67 -15.16
CA PRO A 50 10.26 -14.51 -15.55
C PRO A 50 10.98 -13.49 -14.66
N LEU A 51 12.20 -13.83 -14.23
CA LEU A 51 13.07 -12.98 -13.41
C LEU A 51 13.68 -11.88 -14.29
N VAL A 52 12.90 -10.86 -14.61
CA VAL A 52 13.44 -9.62 -15.16
C VAL A 52 14.05 -8.84 -14.00
N SER A 53 15.33 -8.48 -14.11
CA SER A 53 16.01 -7.62 -13.13
C SER A 53 15.28 -6.26 -13.06
N HIS A 54 15.28 -5.62 -11.89
CA HIS A 54 14.53 -4.37 -11.74
C HIS A 54 15.14 -3.23 -12.59
N GLU A 55 16.46 -3.23 -12.76
CA GLU A 55 17.24 -2.28 -13.54
C GLU A 55 16.94 -2.37 -15.05
N ASP A 56 16.85 -3.58 -15.61
CA ASP A 56 16.55 -3.76 -17.04
C ASP A 56 15.10 -3.38 -17.39
N SER A 57 14.19 -3.40 -16.41
CA SER A 57 12.82 -2.89 -16.57
C SER A 57 12.74 -1.36 -16.55
N ILE A 58 13.72 -0.69 -15.94
CA ILE A 58 13.70 0.77 -15.74
C ILE A 58 14.48 1.48 -16.85
N PHE A 59 15.66 0.98 -17.23
CA PHE A 59 16.58 1.67 -18.15
C PHE A 59 16.65 1.03 -19.55
N GLY A 60 16.08 -0.17 -19.72
CA GLY A 60 16.12 -0.90 -20.98
C GLY A 60 17.52 -1.43 -21.32
N PRO A 61 17.63 -2.42 -22.23
CA PRO A 61 18.91 -2.91 -22.69
C PRO A 61 19.55 -1.93 -23.68
N ASN A 62 20.82 -1.59 -23.46
CA ASN A 62 21.74 -0.91 -24.39
C ASN A 62 21.44 0.54 -24.79
N GLY A 63 21.02 1.41 -23.85
CA GLY A 63 21.14 2.88 -24.01
C GLY A 63 20.55 3.46 -25.30
N ALA A 64 19.57 2.79 -25.91
CA ALA A 64 19.04 3.16 -27.22
C ALA A 64 18.08 4.37 -27.16
N ASP A 65 17.79 4.84 -25.96
CA ASP A 65 16.71 5.78 -25.66
C ASP A 65 17.24 6.95 -24.81
N GLU A 66 18.39 7.53 -25.18
CA GLU A 66 19.03 8.64 -24.43
C GLU A 66 18.19 9.93 -24.36
N ASP A 67 17.10 10.08 -25.13
CA ASP A 67 16.41 11.37 -25.31
C ASP A 67 14.93 11.43 -24.83
N THR A 68 14.42 10.51 -24.01
CA THR A 68 13.07 10.71 -23.42
C THR A 68 12.99 10.27 -21.96
N PHE A 69 13.71 10.99 -21.10
CA PHE A 69 13.41 11.02 -19.67
C PHE A 69 12.07 11.75 -19.44
N SER A 70 10.96 11.01 -19.46
CA SER A 70 9.66 11.52 -19.03
C SER A 70 9.50 11.33 -17.52
N ILE A 71 9.34 12.42 -16.77
CA ILE A 71 8.91 12.38 -15.36
C ILE A 71 7.59 11.61 -15.29
N PRO A 72 7.39 10.67 -14.35
CA PRO A 72 6.22 9.81 -14.33
C PRO A 72 4.95 10.65 -14.15
N ASP A 73 4.10 10.63 -15.17
CA ASP A 73 2.73 11.12 -15.11
C ASP A 73 1.95 10.35 -14.03
N PHE A 74 1.82 10.95 -12.85
CA PHE A 74 0.70 10.66 -11.95
C PHE A 74 -0.58 11.38 -12.40
N SER A 75 -0.53 12.06 -13.53
CA SER A 75 -1.68 12.60 -14.23
C SER A 75 -2.37 11.44 -14.99
N LEU A 76 -3.53 10.99 -14.49
CA LEU A 76 -4.38 10.02 -15.20
C LEU A 76 -5.11 10.73 -16.34
N ASN A 77 -4.37 11.27 -17.31
CA ASN A 77 -4.88 12.04 -18.46
C ASN A 77 -5.85 11.26 -19.36
N TYR A 78 -6.06 9.98 -19.07
CA TYR A 78 -6.92 9.05 -19.78
C TYR A 78 -8.26 8.76 -19.07
N LEU A 79 -8.49 9.29 -17.88
CA LEU A 79 -9.76 9.19 -17.17
C LEU A 79 -10.39 10.57 -16.99
N HIS A 80 -11.65 10.70 -17.37
CA HIS A 80 -12.44 11.91 -17.18
C HIS A 80 -13.48 11.66 -16.09
N LEU A 81 -13.61 12.62 -15.16
CA LEU A 81 -14.63 12.61 -14.11
C LEU A 81 -15.70 13.64 -14.48
N ASP A 82 -16.91 13.15 -14.80
CA ASP A 82 -18.05 14.02 -15.12
C ASP A 82 -18.57 14.74 -13.86
N TYR A 83 -19.32 15.83 -14.02
CA TYR A 83 -19.96 16.57 -12.92
C TYR A 83 -20.89 15.72 -12.03
N ASN A 84 -21.41 14.60 -12.55
CA ASN A 84 -22.19 13.62 -11.79
C ASN A 84 -21.30 12.57 -11.08
N MET A 85 -20.02 12.88 -10.87
CA MET A 85 -19.00 12.05 -10.22
C MET A 85 -18.83 10.67 -10.89
N ASN A 86 -19.05 10.60 -12.21
CA ASN A 86 -18.86 9.38 -13.00
C ASN A 86 -17.47 9.38 -13.64
N LEU A 87 -16.71 8.29 -13.46
CA LEU A 87 -15.37 8.15 -14.02
C LEU A 87 -15.44 7.36 -15.33
N LYS A 88 -15.08 7.98 -16.46
CA LYS A 88 -15.10 7.40 -17.80
C LYS A 88 -13.72 7.43 -18.44
N PRO A 89 -13.31 6.39 -19.18
CA PRO A 89 -12.09 6.44 -19.96
C PRO A 89 -12.28 7.36 -21.18
N VAL A 90 -11.33 8.28 -21.41
CA VAL A 90 -11.34 9.21 -22.57
C VAL A 90 -10.93 8.48 -23.84
N LYS A 91 -10.07 7.47 -23.71
CA LYS A 91 -9.57 6.61 -24.80
C LYS A 91 -9.59 5.15 -24.38
N THR A 92 -9.52 4.24 -25.35
CA THR A 92 -9.40 2.82 -25.07
C THR A 92 -8.10 2.54 -24.31
N LEU A 93 -8.23 2.21 -23.02
CA LEU A 93 -7.08 2.07 -22.13
C LEU A 93 -6.24 0.84 -22.45
N THR A 94 -4.93 1.01 -22.42
CA THR A 94 -3.98 -0.12 -22.48
C THR A 94 -4.06 -0.95 -21.19
N THR A 95 -3.56 -2.18 -21.22
CA THR A 95 -3.60 -3.08 -20.04
C THR A 95 -2.84 -2.53 -18.84
N LYS A 96 -1.79 -1.71 -19.05
CA LYS A 96 -1.05 -1.01 -18.00
C LYS A 96 -1.87 0.13 -17.38
N GLU A 97 -2.50 0.96 -18.20
CA GLU A 97 -3.37 2.06 -17.75
C GLU A 97 -4.61 1.52 -17.00
N ARG A 98 -5.22 0.43 -17.49
CA ARG A 98 -6.32 -0.24 -16.77
C ARG A 98 -5.93 -0.73 -15.38
N LYS A 99 -4.68 -1.18 -15.17
CA LYS A 99 -4.20 -1.60 -13.85
C LYS A 99 -3.94 -0.41 -12.93
N LYS A 100 -3.35 0.67 -13.45
CA LYS A 100 -3.09 1.93 -12.71
C LYS A 100 -4.38 2.69 -12.37
N SER A 101 -5.42 2.56 -13.19
CA SER A 101 -6.76 3.14 -13.02
C SER A 101 -7.65 2.43 -11.99
N ARG A 102 -7.28 1.24 -11.49
CA ARG A 102 -8.11 0.47 -10.56
C ARG A 102 -8.03 1.06 -9.17
N PHE A 103 -8.92 2.02 -8.91
CA PHE A 103 -9.04 2.64 -7.60
C PHE A 103 -9.62 1.67 -6.56
N GLY A 104 -9.20 1.84 -5.32
CA GLY A 104 -9.63 1.00 -4.20
C GLY A 104 -11.07 1.27 -3.74
N LYS A 105 -11.58 0.42 -2.85
CA LYS A 105 -12.96 0.51 -2.31
C LYS A 105 -13.24 1.84 -1.61
N ALA A 106 -12.27 2.40 -0.88
CA ALA A 106 -12.41 3.70 -0.22
C ALA A 106 -12.70 4.84 -1.21
N PHE A 107 -12.01 4.86 -2.35
CA PHE A 107 -12.26 5.85 -3.40
C PHE A 107 -13.67 5.74 -3.97
N HIS A 108 -14.14 4.52 -4.24
CA HIS A 108 -15.52 4.31 -4.72
C HIS A 108 -16.58 4.70 -3.68
N LEU A 109 -16.35 4.39 -2.40
CA LEU A 109 -17.25 4.79 -1.31
C LEU A 109 -17.36 6.33 -1.22
N CYS A 110 -16.22 7.03 -1.15
CA CYS A 110 -16.20 8.50 -1.13
C CYS A 110 -16.86 9.10 -2.36
N ARG A 111 -16.63 8.51 -3.55
CA ARG A 111 -17.24 8.96 -4.80
C ARG A 111 -18.77 8.84 -4.77
N GLU A 112 -19.32 7.73 -4.30
CA GLU A 112 -20.79 7.56 -4.24
C GLU A 112 -21.44 8.47 -3.18
N ILE A 113 -20.79 8.68 -2.03
CA ILE A 113 -21.27 9.65 -1.03
C ILE A 113 -21.36 11.06 -1.63
N LEU A 114 -20.31 11.49 -2.35
CA LEU A 114 -20.30 12.78 -3.03
C LEU A 114 -21.34 12.85 -4.15
N ARG A 115 -21.53 11.76 -4.91
CA ARG A 115 -22.56 11.69 -5.96
C ARG A 115 -23.97 11.85 -5.40
N LEU A 116 -24.30 11.18 -4.31
CA LEU A 116 -25.61 11.33 -3.64
C LEU A 116 -25.81 12.77 -3.14
N GLY A 117 -24.77 13.38 -2.58
CA GLY A 117 -24.80 14.78 -2.15
C GLY A 117 -24.95 15.79 -3.29
N CYS A 118 -24.45 15.48 -4.49
CA CYS A 118 -24.59 16.32 -5.68
C CYS A 118 -25.96 16.21 -6.37
N VAL A 119 -26.64 15.06 -6.27
CA VAL A 119 -27.97 14.84 -6.88
C VAL A 119 -29.12 15.33 -5.97
N ALA A 120 -28.88 15.47 -4.67
CA ALA A 120 -29.88 15.93 -3.69
C ALA A 120 -30.04 17.47 -3.62
N LYS A 121 -29.69 18.19 -4.70
CA LYS A 121 -29.91 19.62 -4.88
C LYS A 121 -30.76 19.88 -6.12
#